data_AF-A0A838PBA7-F1
#
_entry.id   AF-A0A838PBA7-F1
#
_cell.length_a   1.000
_cell.length_b   1.000
_cell.length_c   1.000
_cell.angle_alpha   90.00
_cell.angle_beta   90.00
_cell.angle_gamma   90.00
#
_symmetry.space_group_name_H-M   'P 1'
#
loop_
_entity.id
_entity.type
_entity.pdbx_description
1 polymer ?
#
loop_
_entity_poly.entity_id
_entity_poly.type
_entity_poly.pdbx_seq_one_letter_code
_entity_poly.pdbx_strand_id
1 'polypeptide(L)' 'MNTRFILADGKTEERQQKAGQVTHAKAETHLPENLSDQPFEAVLVELKAKPAKSGQRKKP' A
#
# COMPACT_ATOMS: atom_id res chain seq x y z
N MET A 1 -2.47 12.34 -9.12
CA MET A 1 -3.29 11.38 -8.37
C MET A 1 -3.82 12.08 -7.13
N ASN A 2 -5.13 12.19 -7.02
CA ASN A 2 -5.81 12.63 -5.81
C ASN A 2 -6.55 11.42 -5.23
N THR A 3 -6.22 11.01 -4.01
CA THR A 3 -6.68 9.72 -3.46
C THR A 3 -7.08 9.84 -2.02
N ARG A 4 -8.22 9.26 -1.66
CA ARG A 4 -8.62 9.03 -0.28
C ARG A 4 -8.19 7.64 0.16
N PHE A 5 -7.55 7.54 1.31
CA PHE A 5 -7.23 6.29 1.98
C PHE A 5 -8.12 6.15 3.20
N ILE A 6 -8.87 5.04 3.30
CA ILE A 6 -9.53 4.63 4.55
C ILE A 6 -8.57 3.69 5.28
N LEU A 7 -8.17 4.05 6.50
CA LEU A 7 -7.23 3.31 7.32
C LEU A 7 -7.91 2.22 8.16
N ALA A 8 -7.11 1.36 8.80
CA ALA A 8 -7.60 0.27 9.64
C ALA A 8 -8.53 0.72 10.78
N ASP A 9 -8.33 1.93 11.31
CA ASP A 9 -9.16 2.52 12.36
C ASP A 9 -10.40 3.27 11.81
N GLY A 10 -10.64 3.20 10.51
CA GLY A 10 -11.73 3.87 9.81
C GLY A 10 -11.48 5.35 9.52
N LYS A 11 -10.34 5.93 9.94
CA LYS A 11 -10.00 7.32 9.57
C LYS A 11 -9.66 7.43 8.10
N THR A 12 -9.88 8.63 7.57
CA THR A 12 -9.58 8.95 6.18
C THR A 12 -8.43 9.93 6.06
N GLU A 13 -7.54 9.69 5.11
CA GLU A 13 -6.48 10.62 4.71
C GLU A 13 -6.56 10.89 3.20
N GLU A 14 -6.39 12.14 2.79
CA GLU A 14 -6.19 12.47 1.38
C GLU A 14 -4.70 12.62 1.07
N ARG A 15 -4.27 12.03 -0.05
CA ARG A 15 -2.89 12.06 -0.53
C ARG A 15 -2.87 12.56 -1.97
N GLN A 16 -1.97 13.50 -2.24
CA GLN A 16 -1.73 14.03 -3.58
C GLN A 16 -0.35 13.61 -4.07
N GLN A 17 -0.32 12.97 -5.24
CA GLN A 17 0.92 12.53 -5.89
C GLN A 17 0.95 12.97 -7.36
N LYS A 18 2.15 13.27 -7.88
CA LYS A 18 2.37 13.65 -9.28
C LYS A 18 2.74 12.43 -10.12
N ALA A 19 2.47 12.48 -11.44
CA ALA A 19 2.93 11.45 -12.37
C ALA A 19 4.47 11.33 -12.33
N GLY A 20 4.98 10.10 -12.29
CA GLY A 20 6.42 9.81 -12.17
C GLY A 20 7.00 9.97 -10.75
N GLN A 21 6.21 10.42 -9.77
CA GLN A 21 6.67 10.50 -8.38
C GLN A 21 6.76 9.10 -7.76
N VAL A 22 7.91 8.81 -7.13
CA VAL A 22 8.10 7.60 -6.33
C VAL A 22 7.96 7.94 -4.86
N THR A 23 7.14 7.16 -4.14
CA THR A 23 6.94 7.28 -2.70
C THR A 23 7.15 5.93 -2.03
N HIS A 24 7.71 5.93 -0.83
CA HIS A 24 7.86 4.74 0.00
C HIS A 24 7.11 4.94 1.32
N ALA A 25 6.32 3.96 1.72
CA ALA A 25 5.58 3.95 2.97
C ALA A 25 5.84 2.65 3.73
N LYS A 26 5.61 2.67 5.05
CA LYS A 26 5.56 1.43 5.84
C LYS A 26 4.34 0.61 5.43
N ALA A 27 4.37 -0.69 5.71
CA ALA A 27 3.19 -1.55 5.53
C ALA A 27 2.02 -1.01 6.38
N GLU A 28 0.86 -0.88 5.76
CA GLU A 28 -0.34 -0.29 6.33
C GLU A 28 -1.56 -0.99 5.72
N THR A 29 -2.60 -1.25 6.53
CA THR A 29 -3.90 -1.68 6.00
C THR A 29 -4.69 -0.45 5.59
N HIS A 30 -5.05 -0.36 4.32
CA HIS A 30 -5.80 0.76 3.79
C HIS A 30 -6.64 0.37 2.57
N LEU A 31 -7.67 1.19 2.28
CA LEU A 31 -8.48 1.11 1.08
C LEU A 31 -8.34 2.42 0.28
N PRO A 32 -7.66 2.41 -0.87
CA PRO A 32 -7.49 3.60 -1.70
C PRO A 32 -8.69 3.82 -2.63
N GLU A 33 -9.12 5.07 -2.77
CA GLU A 33 -10.16 5.53 -3.69
C GLU A 33 -9.65 6.70 -4.53
N ASN A 34 -9.73 6.58 -5.85
CA ASN A 34 -9.38 7.67 -6.77
C ASN A 34 -10.48 8.73 -6.73
N LEU A 35 -10.14 9.95 -6.32
CA LEU A 35 -11.08 11.08 -6.21
C LEU A 35 -11.12 11.95 -7.46
N SER A 36 -10.45 11.56 -8.54
CA SER A 36 -10.43 12.32 -9.79
C SER A 36 -11.33 11.69 -10.85
N ASP A 37 -11.73 12.52 -11.81
CA ASP A 37 -12.54 12.09 -12.97
C ASP A 37 -11.70 11.42 -14.08
N GLN A 38 -10.42 11.13 -13.80
CA GLN A 38 -9.50 10.52 -14.74
C GLN A 38 -8.99 9.17 -14.21
N PRO A 39 -8.75 8.18 -15.09
CA PRO A 39 -8.09 6.94 -14.70
C PRO A 39 -6.73 7.20 -14.06
N PHE A 40 -6.35 6.33 -13.12
CA PHE A 40 -5.05 6.36 -12.46
C PHE A 40 -4.33 5.03 -12.68
N GLU A 41 -3.04 5.10 -13.00
CA GLU A 41 -2.16 3.94 -13.14
C GLU A 41 -0.98 4.08 -12.18
N ALA A 42 -0.58 2.95 -11.57
CA ALA A 42 0.58 2.87 -10.69
C ALA A 42 1.29 1.54 -10.84
N VAL A 43 2.59 1.55 -10.51
CA VAL A 43 3.33 0.33 -10.19
C VAL A 43 3.46 0.24 -8.67
N LEU A 44 2.76 -0.72 -8.06
CA LEU A 44 2.87 -1.00 -6.64
C LEU A 44 3.88 -2.13 -6.42
N VAL A 45 4.89 -1.86 -5.58
CA VAL A 45 5.88 -2.86 -5.17
C VAL A 45 5.77 -3.10 -3.67
N GLU A 46 5.34 -4.30 -3.29
CA GLU A 46 5.29 -4.71 -1.88
C GLU A 46 6.55 -5.47 -1.48
N LEU A 47 7.36 -4.84 -0.62
CA LEU A 47 8.57 -5.47 -0.10
C LEU A 47 8.20 -6.54 0.94
N LYS A 48 8.75 -7.75 0.77
CA LYS A 48 8.61 -8.80 1.78
C LYS A 48 9.28 -8.34 3.08
N ALA A 49 8.60 -8.53 4.20
CA ALA A 49 9.29 -8.53 5.49
C ALA A 49 10.40 -9.59 5.48
N LYS A 50 11.43 -9.45 6.34
CA LYS A 50 12.48 -10.45 6.53
C LYS A 50 11.84 -11.85 6.49
N PRO A 51 12.39 -12.82 5.74
CA PRO A 51 11.78 -14.14 5.65
C PRO A 51 11.49 -14.65 7.06
N ALA A 52 10.26 -15.09 7.32
CA ALA A 52 9.97 -15.84 8.53
C ALA A 52 11.04 -16.91 8.63
N LYS A 53 11.79 -16.97 9.75
CA LYS A 53 12.69 -18.10 9.99
C LYS A 53 11.85 -19.34 9.75
N SER A 54 12.19 -20.11 8.71
CA SER A 54 11.48 -21.34 8.41
C SER A 54 11.58 -22.19 9.65
N GLY A 55 10.48 -22.30 10.40
CA GLY A 55 10.40 -23.24 11.50
C GLY A 55 10.78 -24.59 10.93
N GLN A 56 11.80 -25.24 11.50
CA GLN A 56 12.20 -26.57 11.08
C GLN A 56 10.94 -27.44 11.10
N ARG A 57 10.46 -27.79 9.92
CA ARG A 57 9.35 -28.71 9.75
C ARG A 57 9.90 -30.05 10.22
N LYS A 58 9.64 -30.42 11.49
CA LYS A 58 9.98 -31.76 11.99
C LYS A 58 9.27 -32.75 11.07
N LYS A 59 10.07 -33.51 10.31
CA LYS A 59 9.55 -34.61 9.49
C LYS A 59 8.96 -35.69 10.42
N PRO A 60 7.88 -36.38 10.00
CA PRO A 60 7.34 -37.51 10.75
C PRO A 60 8.36 -38.64 10.85
#